data_AF-W1YQT2-F1
#
_entry.id   AF-W1YQT2-F1
#
_cell.length_a   1.000
_cell.length_b   1.000
_cell.length_c   1.000
_cell.angle_alpha   90.00
_cell.angle_beta   90.00
_cell.angle_gamma   90.00
#
_symmetry.space_group_name_H-M   'P 1'
#
loop_
_entity.id
_entity.type
_entity.pdbx_description
1 polymer ?
#
loop_
_entity_poly.entity_id
_entity_poly.type
_entity_poly.pdbx_seq_one_letter_code
_entity_poly.pdbx_strand_id
1 'polypeptide(L)' 'GPATVNLDIRNKIGTVGPPVPGMHIRVADDGELQVRGLSVFPRYHNNPADAEVFTSDGWFRTGDIGSI' A
#
# COMPACT_ATOMS: atom_id res chain seq x y z
N GLY A 1 4.60 -9.81 1.01
CA GLY A 1 5.85 -9.33 1.66
C GLY A 1 5.67 -7.90 2.15
N PRO A 2 6.72 -7.23 2.63
CA PRO A 2 6.63 -5.83 3.07
C PRO A 2 6.34 -4.90 1.88
N ALA A 3 5.63 -3.80 2.13
CA ALA A 3 5.37 -2.76 1.13
C ALA A 3 6.48 -1.70 1.09
N THR A 4 7.00 -1.31 2.25
CA THR A 4 8.07 -0.31 2.44
C THR A 4 9.08 -0.82 3.47
N VAL A 5 10.29 -0.26 3.46
CA VAL A 5 11.29 -0.57 4.49
C VAL A 5 12.27 0.59 4.69
N ASN A 6 12.61 0.89 5.95
CA ASN A 6 13.79 1.70 6.26
C ASN A 6 15.03 0.83 6.21
N LEU A 7 15.99 1.22 5.38
CA LEU A 7 17.32 0.61 5.38
C LEU A 7 18.13 1.17 6.55
N ASP A 8 19.01 0.35 7.11
CA ASP A 8 20.02 0.75 8.10
C ASP A 8 20.81 1.99 7.65
N ILE A 9 21.23 2.02 6.39
CA ILE A 9 22.00 3.12 5.78
C ILE A 9 21.15 4.35 5.41
N ARG A 10 19.81 4.27 5.49
CA ARG A 10 18.89 5.34 5.08
C ARG A 10 17.67 5.43 6.00
N ASN A 11 17.88 5.24 7.29
CA ASN A 11 16.82 5.27 8.28
C ASN A 11 16.41 6.73 8.57
N LYS A 12 15.11 7.02 8.51
CA LYS A 12 14.56 8.31 8.95
C LYS A 12 13.48 8.06 9.99
N ILE A 13 13.75 8.52 11.22
CA ILE A 13 12.82 8.43 12.35
C ILE A 13 11.48 9.07 11.97
N GLY A 14 10.37 8.42 12.32
CA GLY A 14 9.02 8.88 11.99
C GLY A 14 8.56 8.54 10.57
N THR A 15 9.30 7.73 9.82
CA THR A 15 8.89 7.22 8.49
C THR A 15 8.97 5.69 8.46
N VAL A 16 8.29 5.08 7.48
CA VAL A 16 8.36 3.62 7.21
C VAL A 16 9.30 3.25 6.06
N GLY A 17 10.03 4.24 5.54
CA GLY A 17 10.94 4.10 4.40
C GLY A 17 10.25 4.07 3.03
N PRO A 18 11.02 4.04 1.94
CA PRO A 18 10.49 4.00 0.58
C PRO A 18 9.86 2.64 0.24
N PRO A 19 9.04 2.57 -0.84
CA PRO A 19 8.52 1.32 -1.36
C PRO A 19 9.65 0.35 -1.74
N VAL A 20 9.49 -0.93 -1.42
CA VAL A 20 10.42 -1.97 -1.89
C VAL A 20 10.26 -2.18 -3.40
N PRO A 21 11.26 -2.75 -4.10
CA PRO A 21 11.15 -3.02 -5.53
C PRO A 21 9.90 -3.84 -5.88
N GLY A 22 9.15 -3.38 -6.89
CA GLY A 22 7.89 -4.01 -7.32
C GLY A 22 6.66 -3.61 -6.50
N MET A 23 6.82 -2.70 -5.53
CA MET A 23 5.72 -2.08 -4.79
C MET A 23 5.59 -0.61 -5.15
N HIS A 24 4.35 -0.14 -5.20
CA HIS A 24 3.98 1.24 -5.45
C HIS A 24 3.05 1.71 -4.32
N ILE A 25 3.26 2.94 -3.84
CA ILE A 25 2.43 3.59 -2.83
C ILE A 25 1.98 4.94 -3.39
N ARG A 26 0.72 5.31 -3.15
CA ARG A 26 0.20 6.67 -3.33
C ARG A 26 -0.65 7.07 -2.13
N VAL A 27 -0.91 8.37 -2.01
CA VAL A 27 -1.88 8.93 -1.07
C VAL A 27 -3.07 9.39 -1.90
N ALA A 28 -4.28 8.97 -1.53
CA ALA A 28 -5.52 9.43 -2.12
C ALA A 28 -5.88 10.84 -1.62
N ASP A 29 -6.87 11.47 -2.25
CA ASP A 29 -7.27 12.85 -1.93
C ASP A 29 -7.76 13.02 -0.47
N ASP A 30 -8.26 11.96 0.13
CA ASP A 30 -8.71 11.90 1.54
C ASP A 30 -7.58 11.55 2.53
N GLY A 31 -6.36 11.36 2.05
CA GLY A 31 -5.20 10.96 2.85
C GLY A 31 -5.01 9.45 2.97
N GLU A 32 -5.88 8.62 2.38
CA GLU A 32 -5.74 7.16 2.44
C GLU A 32 -4.49 6.69 1.68
N LEU A 33 -3.69 5.84 2.32
CA LEU A 33 -2.62 5.12 1.64
C LEU A 33 -3.18 4.01 0.77
N GLN A 34 -2.74 4.00 -0.49
CA GLN A 34 -3.13 2.96 -1.45
C GLN A 34 -1.87 2.28 -1.98
N VAL A 35 -1.93 0.96 -2.07
CA VAL A 35 -0.77 0.13 -2.48
C VAL A 35 -1.08 -0.76 -3.68
N ARG A 36 -0.07 -0.93 -4.53
CA ARG A 36 -0.13 -1.84 -5.68
C ARG A 36 1.21 -2.52 -5.86
N GLY A 37 1.21 -3.84 -6.10
CA GLY A 37 2.43 -4.58 -6.36
C GLY A 37 2.34 -6.04 -5.98
N LEU A 38 3.48 -6.74 -6.12
CA LEU A 38 3.58 -8.20 -5.99
C LEU A 38 3.21 -8.73 -4.59
N SER A 39 3.26 -7.88 -3.56
CA SER A 39 2.89 -8.26 -2.19
C SER A 39 1.41 -8.11 -1.87
N VAL A 40 0.61 -7.52 -2.77
CA VAL A 40 -0.84 -7.38 -2.59
C VAL A 40 -1.53 -8.66 -3.05
N PHE A 41 -2.42 -9.18 -2.22
CA PHE A 41 -3.20 -10.37 -2.55
C PHE A 41 -4.22 -10.08 -3.65
N PRO A 42 -4.64 -11.08 -4.45
CA PRO A 42 -5.53 -10.81 -5.59
C PRO A 42 -7.00 -10.61 -5.19
N ARG A 43 -7.43 -11.20 -4.07
CA ARG A 43 -8.80 -11.14 -3.54
C ARG A 43 -8.94 -11.77 -2.15
N TYR A 44 -10.01 -11.46 -1.43
CA TYR A 44 -10.36 -12.22 -0.24
C TYR A 44 -10.98 -13.58 -0.61
N HIS A 45 -10.82 -14.57 0.27
CA HIS A 45 -11.40 -15.89 0.05
C HIS A 45 -12.91 -15.86 0.31
N ASN A 46 -13.70 -16.33 -0.65
CA ASN A 46 -15.15 -16.42 -0.58
C ASN A 46 -15.88 -15.10 -0.23
N ASN A 47 -15.30 -13.96 -0.65
CA ASN A 47 -15.92 -12.65 -0.46
C ASN A 47 -16.36 -12.07 -1.82
N PRO A 48 -17.66 -11.96 -2.12
CA PRO A 48 -18.13 -11.37 -3.36
C PRO A 48 -17.95 -9.84 -3.42
N ALA A 49 -17.63 -9.18 -2.30
CA ALA A 49 -17.47 -7.73 -2.21
C ALA A 49 -16.02 -7.23 -2.46
N ASP A 50 -15.16 -8.03 -3.10
CA ASP A 50 -13.76 -7.66 -3.41
C ASP A 50 -13.62 -6.32 -4.15
N ALA A 51 -14.67 -5.86 -4.85
CA ALA A 51 -14.69 -4.60 -5.59
C ALA A 51 -14.52 -3.34 -4.72
N GLU A 52 -14.89 -3.38 -3.43
CA GLU A 52 -14.77 -2.21 -2.56
C GLU A 52 -13.33 -2.01 -2.05
N VAL A 53 -12.57 -3.11 -2.03
CA VAL A 53 -11.21 -3.20 -1.47
C VAL A 53 -10.17 -2.66 -2.46
N PHE A 54 -10.49 -2.69 -3.74
CA PHE A 54 -9.65 -2.16 -4.81
C PHE A 54 -10.32 -0.95 -5.44
N THR A 55 -9.53 0.07 -5.70
CA THR A 55 -9.93 1.16 -6.59
C THR A 55 -10.12 0.65 -8.02
N SER A 56 -10.86 1.41 -8.83
CA SER A 56 -11.13 1.06 -10.23
C SER A 56 -9.86 0.96 -11.09
N ASP A 57 -8.77 1.62 -10.69
CA ASP A 57 -7.46 1.55 -11.35
C ASP A 57 -6.49 0.54 -10.68
N GLY A 58 -7.00 -0.34 -9.82
CA GLY A 58 -6.31 -1.54 -9.35
C GLY A 58 -5.38 -1.33 -8.16
N TRP A 59 -5.61 -0.29 -7.35
CA TRP A 59 -4.90 -0.10 -6.08
C TRP A 59 -5.70 -0.63 -4.92
N PHE A 60 -5.02 -1.35 -4.03
CA PHE A 60 -5.57 -1.83 -2.77
C PHE A 60 -5.68 -0.69 -1.76
N ARG A 61 -6.86 -0.58 -1.15
CA ARG A 61 -7.21 0.39 -0.10
C ARG A 61 -6.81 -0.18 1.25
N THR A 62 -5.82 0.43 1.92
CA THR A 62 -5.33 -0.12 3.19
C THR A 62 -6.24 0.26 4.37
N GLY A 63 -7.03 1.31 4.25
CA GLY A 63 -7.76 1.92 5.37
C GLY A 63 -6.90 2.78 6.30
N ASP A 64 -5.62 2.99 5.98
CA ASP A 64 -4.71 3.80 6.79
C ASP A 64 -4.52 5.20 6.20
N ILE A 65 -4.40 6.22 7.06
CA ILE A 65 -4.09 7.59 6.65
C ILE A 65 -2.59 7.85 6.72
N GLY A 66 -2.03 8.53 5.73
CA GLY A 66 -0.61 8.87 5.71
C GLY A 66 -0.20 9.97 4.72
N SER A 67 1.10 10.22 4.65
CA SER A 67 1.72 11.24 3.79
C SER A 67 3.08 10.76 3.28
N ILE A 68 3.53 11.28 2.12
CA ILE A 68 4.82 10.96 1.49
C ILE A 68 5.81 12.13 1.62
#